data_AF-A0A924WGX3-F1
#
_entry.id   AF-A0A924WGX3-F1
#
_cell.length_a   1.000
_cell.length_b   1.000
_cell.length_c   1.000
_cell.angle_alpha   90.00
_cell.angle_beta   90.00
_cell.angle_gamma   90.00
#
_symmetry.space_group_name_H-M   'P 1'
#
loop_
_entity.id
_entity.type
_entity.pdbx_description
1 polymer ?
#
loop_
_entity_poly.entity_id
_entity_poly.type
_entity_poly.pdbx_seq_one_letter_code
_entity_poly.pdbx_strand_id
1 'polypeptide(L)'
;MNKFLNLCIAISLFLSIGCSPKYYVPNTQNVPMVSAQGQTNLSVAGNGNQVEFQGAYGINDALALQINGGLVIPQEEDNGNGGSGKLIEGGLGYYSNINAGLLFDVYALIGFGSMKNDFPTTVPTYPNTTGKISAKMVRLGLQPSISYHQKYFSISGSARISSLSYNNVEGSLIFEDVDQVRYLEDNKSNFMIEPALTLRGGLEKLKVQIQLAKSFNLSNSSFKQDDTLLSVGLNFNFQ
;
A
#
# COMPACT_ATOMS: atom_id res chain seq x y z
N MET A 1 8.91 36.93 14.49
CA MET A 1 9.58 36.29 13.34
C MET A 1 10.33 34.99 13.69
N ASN A 2 10.55 34.66 14.98
CA ASN A 2 11.35 33.48 15.37
C ASN A 2 10.56 32.17 15.54
N LYS A 3 9.23 32.22 15.72
CA LYS A 3 8.41 30.99 15.92
C LYS A 3 8.20 30.19 14.62
N PHE A 4 8.11 30.88 13.48
CA PHE A 4 7.91 30.25 12.17
C PHE A 4 9.19 29.59 11.66
N LEU A 5 10.35 30.22 11.88
CA LEU A 5 11.66 29.67 11.55
C LEU A 5 12.00 28.44 12.42
N ASN A 6 11.65 28.47 13.71
CA ASN A 6 11.82 27.32 14.60
C ASN A 6 10.88 26.15 14.24
N LEU A 7 9.68 26.42 13.71
CA LEU A 7 8.77 25.38 13.20
C LEU A 7 9.34 24.73 11.92
N CYS A 8 9.90 25.51 11.00
CA CYS A 8 10.55 24.99 9.79
C CYS A 8 11.81 24.17 10.10
N ILE A 9 12.61 24.57 11.10
CA ILE A 9 13.80 23.81 11.54
C ILE A 9 13.38 22.52 12.26
N ALA A 10 12.31 22.55 13.06
CA ALA A 10 11.76 21.34 13.69
C ALA A 10 11.18 20.35 12.65
N ILE A 11 10.56 20.84 11.57
CA ILE A 11 10.08 20.01 10.45
C ILE A 11 11.26 19.45 9.63
N SER A 12 12.33 20.22 9.47
CA SER A 12 13.54 19.78 8.75
C SER A 12 14.37 18.74 9.51
N LEU A 13 14.26 18.66 10.85
CA LEU A 13 15.01 17.70 11.66
C LEU A 13 14.38 16.29 11.73
N PHE A 14 13.16 16.09 11.22
CA PHE A 14 12.46 14.80 11.22
C PHE A 14 12.67 13.95 9.94
N LEU A 15 13.54 14.39 9.03
CA LEU A 15 13.72 13.75 7.71
C LEU A 15 15.04 12.98 7.54
N SER A 16 15.76 12.66 8.62
CA SER A 16 16.79 11.63 8.55
C SER A 16 16.14 10.24 8.49
N ILE A 17 15.44 9.96 7.40
CA ILE A 17 15.04 8.61 7.01
C ILE A 17 16.35 7.94 6.58
N GLY A 18 17.01 7.27 7.53
CA GLY A 18 18.09 6.36 7.17
C GLY A 18 17.55 5.33 6.18
N CYS A 19 18.24 5.14 5.06
CA CYS A 19 17.89 4.11 4.09
C CYS A 19 18.13 2.75 4.75
N SER A 20 17.04 2.08 5.15
CA SER A 20 17.06 0.75 5.75
C SER A 20 16.32 -0.23 4.83
N PRO A 21 16.69 -1.52 4.77
CA PRO A 21 15.93 -2.52 4.03
C PRO A 21 14.46 -2.54 4.48
N LYS A 22 13.53 -2.38 3.54
CA LYS A 22 12.09 -2.45 3.79
C LYS A 22 11.52 -3.68 3.10
N TYR A 23 10.77 -4.49 3.83
CA TYR A 23 10.20 -5.74 3.31
C TYR A 23 8.74 -5.59 2.88
N TYR A 24 8.06 -4.59 3.41
CA TYR A 24 6.67 -4.29 3.08
C TYR A 24 6.45 -2.79 2.98
N VAL A 25 5.66 -2.41 1.98
CA VAL A 25 5.17 -1.06 1.78
C VAL A 25 3.66 -1.15 1.56
N PRO A 26 2.84 -0.45 2.37
CA PRO A 26 1.40 -0.45 2.19
C PRO A 26 1.04 0.23 0.87
N ASN A 27 0.09 -0.37 0.16
CA ASN A 27 -0.45 0.17 -1.10
C ASN A 27 -1.88 0.69 -0.89
N THR A 28 -2.28 1.64 -1.72
CA THR A 28 -3.59 2.29 -1.72
C THR A 28 -4.69 1.24 -1.65
N GLN A 29 -5.64 1.42 -0.73
CA GLN A 29 -6.84 0.60 -0.66
C GLN A 29 -7.76 0.96 -1.81
N ASN A 30 -8.11 -0.03 -2.62
CA ASN A 30 -9.15 0.13 -3.62
C ASN A 30 -10.50 0.15 -2.89
N VAL A 31 -11.12 1.33 -2.85
CA VAL A 31 -12.45 1.52 -2.26
C VAL A 31 -13.38 1.95 -3.37
N PRO A 32 -13.86 1.01 -4.21
CA PRO A 32 -14.41 1.36 -5.51
C PRO A 32 -15.78 2.04 -5.44
N MET A 33 -16.47 1.92 -4.31
CA MET A 33 -17.83 2.46 -4.11
C MET A 33 -18.82 1.97 -5.17
N VAL A 34 -18.73 0.69 -5.54
CA VAL A 34 -19.70 0.04 -6.43
C VAL A 34 -21.04 -0.04 -5.70
N SER A 35 -22.09 0.46 -6.35
CA SER A 35 -23.44 0.61 -5.80
C SER A 35 -24.52 0.00 -6.67
N ALA A 36 -24.19 -0.45 -7.88
CA ALA A 36 -25.14 -1.05 -8.81
C ALA A 36 -24.45 -2.06 -9.74
N GLN A 37 -25.24 -2.99 -10.28
CA GLN A 37 -24.80 -3.87 -11.36
C GLN A 37 -24.29 -3.07 -12.56
N GLY A 38 -23.21 -3.54 -13.19
CA GLY A 38 -22.62 -2.94 -14.38
C GLY A 38 -21.74 -1.73 -14.10
N GLN A 39 -21.79 -1.17 -12.88
CA GLN A 39 -20.95 -0.04 -12.51
C GLN A 39 -19.48 -0.44 -12.52
N THR A 40 -18.67 0.37 -13.21
CA THR A 40 -17.22 0.17 -13.34
C THR A 40 -16.49 1.31 -12.65
N ASN A 41 -15.52 0.97 -11.81
CA ASN A 41 -14.62 1.94 -11.20
C ASN A 41 -13.19 1.64 -11.65
N LEU A 42 -12.46 2.66 -12.09
CA LEU A 42 -11.04 2.57 -12.43
C LEU A 42 -10.30 3.67 -11.69
N SER A 43 -9.10 3.40 -11.20
CA SER A 43 -8.22 4.46 -10.70
C SER A 43 -6.76 4.20 -10.96
N VAL A 44 -6.04 5.31 -11.06
CA VAL A 44 -4.58 5.35 -10.98
C VAL A 44 -4.23 6.23 -9.79
N ALA A 45 -3.41 5.72 -8.88
CA ALA A 45 -2.98 6.45 -7.69
C ALA A 45 -1.53 6.11 -7.39
N GLY A 46 -0.88 6.93 -6.57
CA GLY A 46 0.50 6.71 -6.21
C GLY A 46 1.06 7.80 -5.34
N ASN A 47 2.37 7.76 -5.15
CA ASN A 47 3.16 8.76 -4.43
C ASN A 47 4.56 8.84 -5.05
N GLY A 48 5.54 9.40 -4.33
CA GLY A 48 6.89 9.60 -4.84
C GLY A 48 7.67 8.32 -5.19
N ASN A 49 7.24 7.14 -4.75
CA ASN A 49 7.92 5.87 -5.02
C ASN A 49 6.98 4.74 -5.47
N GLN A 50 5.68 5.01 -5.66
CA GLN A 50 4.69 4.00 -6.00
C GLN A 50 3.72 4.48 -7.07
N VAL A 51 3.38 3.56 -7.98
CA VAL A 51 2.27 3.72 -8.93
C VAL A 51 1.36 2.50 -8.85
N GLU A 52 0.05 2.76 -8.81
CA GLU A 52 -0.97 1.76 -8.58
C GLU A 52 -2.12 1.94 -9.57
N PHE A 53 -2.61 0.83 -10.10
CA PHE A 53 -3.76 0.74 -10.97
C PHE A 53 -4.81 -0.14 -10.31
N GLN A 54 -6.04 0.32 -10.29
CA GLN A 54 -7.13 -0.34 -9.59
C GLN A 54 -8.36 -0.35 -10.48
N GLY A 55 -9.09 -1.45 -10.44
CA GLY A 55 -10.33 -1.64 -11.17
C GLY A 55 -11.34 -2.41 -10.36
N ALA A 56 -12.63 -2.11 -10.54
CA ALA A 56 -13.72 -2.85 -9.94
C ALA A 56 -14.96 -2.85 -10.85
N TYR A 57 -15.78 -3.89 -10.71
CA TYR A 57 -16.98 -4.09 -11.51
C TYR A 57 -18.11 -4.70 -10.68
N GLY A 58 -19.30 -4.10 -10.75
CA GLY A 58 -20.53 -4.64 -10.14
C GLY A 58 -21.08 -5.81 -10.95
N ILE A 59 -21.00 -7.01 -10.41
CA ILE A 59 -21.46 -8.25 -11.05
C ILE A 59 -23.00 -8.30 -11.06
N ASN A 60 -23.60 -7.98 -9.93
CA ASN A 60 -25.05 -7.88 -9.70
C ASN A 60 -25.30 -6.84 -8.60
N ASP A 61 -26.53 -6.72 -8.11
CA ASP A 61 -26.96 -5.73 -7.11
C ASP A 61 -26.39 -5.93 -5.68
N ALA A 62 -25.54 -6.93 -5.48
CA ALA A 62 -24.94 -7.24 -4.18
C ALA A 62 -23.45 -7.61 -4.24
N LEU A 63 -22.95 -8.03 -5.41
CA LEU A 63 -21.59 -8.55 -5.58
C LEU A 63 -20.79 -7.70 -6.55
N ALA A 64 -19.53 -7.50 -6.21
CA ALA A 64 -18.57 -6.82 -7.04
C ALA A 64 -17.23 -7.56 -7.03
N LEU A 65 -16.47 -7.45 -8.12
CA LEU A 65 -15.08 -7.88 -8.15
C LEU A 65 -14.16 -6.67 -8.19
N GLN A 66 -12.93 -6.86 -7.74
CA GLN A 66 -11.86 -5.88 -7.93
C GLN A 66 -10.53 -6.53 -8.31
N ILE A 67 -9.71 -5.75 -9.00
CA ILE A 67 -8.34 -6.09 -9.35
C ILE A 67 -7.44 -4.87 -9.12
N ASN A 68 -6.29 -5.11 -8.51
CA ASN A 68 -5.32 -4.11 -8.13
C ASN A 68 -3.95 -4.52 -8.65
N GLY A 69 -3.19 -3.57 -9.16
CA GLY A 69 -1.78 -3.72 -9.53
C GLY A 69 -0.99 -2.58 -8.92
N GLY A 70 0.18 -2.87 -8.38
CA GLY A 70 1.06 -1.87 -7.77
C GLY A 70 2.52 -2.14 -8.09
N LEU A 71 3.27 -1.06 -8.29
CA LEU A 71 4.71 -1.07 -8.49
C LEU A 71 5.35 -0.10 -7.48
N VAL A 72 6.30 -0.60 -6.70
CA VAL A 72 7.21 0.22 -5.89
C VAL A 72 8.47 0.41 -6.73
N ILE A 73 8.69 1.64 -7.16
CA ILE A 73 9.84 2.06 -7.94
C ILE A 73 10.93 2.45 -6.95
N PRO A 74 12.16 1.91 -7.08
CA PRO A 74 13.24 2.29 -6.19
C PRO A 74 13.51 3.78 -6.38
N GLN A 75 13.49 4.52 -5.26
CA GLN A 75 14.26 5.75 -5.18
C GLN A 75 15.69 5.29 -5.06
N GLU A 76 16.38 5.15 -6.19
CA GLU A 76 17.83 4.97 -6.17
C GLU A 76 18.40 6.24 -5.56
N GLU A 77 18.84 6.13 -4.31
CA GLU A 77 19.70 7.14 -3.72
C GLU A 77 20.96 7.26 -4.58
N ASP A 78 21.66 8.41 -4.52
CA ASP A 78 22.88 8.64 -5.31
C ASP A 78 23.97 7.55 -5.12
N ASN A 79 23.82 6.70 -4.11
CA ASN A 79 24.71 5.58 -3.77
C ASN A 79 24.22 4.20 -4.24
N GLY A 80 23.09 4.13 -4.97
CA GLY A 80 22.51 2.90 -5.51
C GLY A 80 21.75 2.02 -4.50
N ASN A 81 21.55 2.48 -3.26
CA ASN A 81 20.67 1.79 -2.32
C ASN A 81 19.20 2.02 -2.70
N GLY A 82 18.37 0.98 -2.60
CA GLY A 82 16.95 1.12 -2.86
C GLY A 82 16.15 -0.17 -2.72
N GLY A 83 14.85 -0.01 -2.51
CA GLY A 83 13.86 -1.08 -2.48
C GLY A 83 12.92 -0.99 -3.68
N SER A 84 12.58 -2.13 -4.27
CA SER A 84 11.58 -2.22 -5.34
C SER A 84 10.64 -3.37 -5.09
N GLY A 85 9.46 -3.31 -5.70
CA GLY A 85 8.47 -4.34 -5.50
C GLY A 85 7.32 -4.25 -6.50
N LYS A 86 6.55 -5.32 -6.55
CA LYS A 86 5.33 -5.38 -7.35
C LYS A 86 4.28 -6.23 -6.65
N LEU A 87 3.02 -5.91 -6.92
CA LEU A 87 1.88 -6.63 -6.38
C LEU A 87 0.79 -6.69 -7.46
N ILE A 88 0.16 -7.86 -7.59
CA ILE A 88 -1.15 -8.01 -8.22
C ILE A 88 -2.10 -8.62 -7.19
N GLU A 89 -3.30 -8.10 -7.09
CA GLU A 89 -4.29 -8.56 -6.11
C GLU A 89 -5.67 -8.58 -6.75
N GLY A 90 -6.41 -9.67 -6.53
CA GLY A 90 -7.80 -9.80 -6.92
C GLY A 90 -8.68 -9.88 -5.69
N GLY A 91 -9.94 -9.48 -5.82
CA GLY A 91 -10.90 -9.63 -4.75
C GLY A 91 -12.33 -9.80 -5.22
N LEU A 92 -13.11 -10.51 -4.40
CA LEU A 92 -14.56 -10.62 -4.51
C LEU A 92 -15.17 -9.93 -3.30
N GLY A 93 -16.16 -9.08 -3.53
CA GLY A 93 -16.79 -8.29 -2.49
C GLY A 93 -18.30 -8.36 -2.52
N TYR A 94 -18.86 -8.09 -1.35
CA TYR A 94 -20.27 -7.84 -1.13
C TYR A 94 -20.45 -6.35 -0.85
N TYR A 95 -21.49 -5.74 -1.42
CA TYR A 95 -21.84 -4.36 -1.17
C TYR A 95 -23.34 -4.22 -0.86
N SER A 96 -23.67 -3.20 -0.07
CA SER A 96 -25.04 -2.88 0.31
C SER A 96 -25.24 -1.38 0.43
N ASN A 97 -26.21 -0.85 -0.31
CA ASN A 97 -26.65 0.53 -0.20
C ASN A 97 -27.50 0.69 1.07
N ILE A 98 -26.92 1.27 2.12
CA ILE A 98 -27.63 1.52 3.39
C ILE A 98 -28.69 2.62 3.18
N ASN A 99 -28.36 3.64 2.41
CA ASN A 99 -29.28 4.67 1.94
C ASN A 99 -28.74 5.32 0.64
N ALA A 100 -29.43 6.34 0.13
CA ALA A 100 -29.10 6.98 -1.16
C ALA A 100 -27.67 7.56 -1.28
N GLY A 101 -26.96 7.76 -0.17
CA GLY A 101 -25.58 8.25 -0.17
C GLY A 101 -24.62 7.42 0.65
N LEU A 102 -25.07 6.38 1.38
CA LEU A 102 -24.24 5.59 2.28
C LEU A 102 -24.17 4.15 1.80
N LEU A 103 -22.94 3.68 1.58
CA LEU A 103 -22.61 2.36 1.09
C LEU A 103 -21.74 1.65 2.13
N PHE A 104 -22.05 0.40 2.40
CA PHE A 104 -21.14 -0.53 3.05
C PHE A 104 -20.64 -1.54 2.03
N ASP A 105 -19.35 -1.81 2.02
CA ASP A 105 -18.78 -2.91 1.24
C ASP A 105 -17.71 -3.67 2.03
N VAL A 106 -17.48 -4.90 1.62
CA VAL A 106 -16.39 -5.73 2.15
C VAL A 106 -15.86 -6.62 1.04
N TYR A 107 -14.54 -6.62 0.88
CA TYR A 107 -13.86 -7.44 -0.13
C TYR A 107 -12.95 -8.47 0.53
N ALA A 108 -13.04 -9.72 0.08
CA ALA A 108 -12.03 -10.74 0.32
C ALA A 108 -10.95 -10.66 -0.76
N LEU A 109 -9.69 -10.66 -0.36
CA LEU A 109 -8.53 -10.33 -1.19
C LEU A 109 -7.52 -11.46 -1.22
N ILE A 110 -6.95 -11.70 -2.41
CA ILE A 110 -5.77 -12.53 -2.60
C ILE A 110 -4.77 -11.80 -3.49
N GLY A 111 -3.56 -11.62 -2.98
CA GLY A 111 -2.48 -10.89 -3.61
C GLY A 111 -1.22 -11.72 -3.76
N PHE A 112 -0.52 -11.52 -4.87
CA PHE A 112 0.77 -12.12 -5.17
C PHE A 112 1.74 -11.01 -5.55
N GLY A 113 2.92 -11.02 -4.93
CA GLY A 113 3.90 -9.97 -5.14
C GLY A 113 5.33 -10.46 -4.98
N SER A 114 6.25 -9.51 -5.12
CA SER A 114 7.66 -9.72 -4.85
C SER A 114 8.29 -8.41 -4.40
N MET A 115 9.33 -8.53 -3.58
CA MET A 115 10.18 -7.41 -3.16
C MET A 115 11.63 -7.70 -3.53
N LYS A 116 12.40 -6.63 -3.68
CA LYS A 116 13.86 -6.65 -3.79
C LYS A 116 14.42 -5.45 -3.02
N ASN A 117 15.46 -5.67 -2.23
CA ASN A 117 16.30 -4.63 -1.66
C ASN A 117 17.72 -4.76 -2.23
N ASP A 118 18.31 -3.65 -2.66
CA ASP A 118 19.66 -3.52 -3.17
C ASP A 118 20.39 -2.49 -2.31
N PHE A 119 21.49 -2.90 -1.67
CA PHE A 119 22.27 -2.10 -0.73
C PHE A 119 23.77 -2.30 -1.00
N PRO A 120 24.27 -1.90 -2.18
CA PRO A 120 25.67 -2.09 -2.57
C PRO A 120 26.65 -1.42 -1.60
N THR A 121 26.22 -0.37 -0.90
CA THR A 121 27.00 0.33 0.13
C THR A 121 27.39 -0.54 1.33
N THR A 122 26.72 -1.68 1.54
CA THR A 122 27.06 -2.62 2.62
C THR A 122 28.22 -3.56 2.25
N VAL A 123 28.47 -3.75 0.95
CA VAL A 123 29.46 -4.72 0.44
C VAL A 123 30.90 -4.39 0.87
N PRO A 124 31.38 -3.12 0.86
CA PRO A 124 32.72 -2.81 1.36
C PRO A 124 32.95 -3.23 2.83
N THR A 125 31.92 -3.13 3.67
CA THR A 125 31.97 -3.55 5.08
C THR A 125 31.81 -5.07 5.22
N TYR A 126 31.00 -5.69 4.37
CA TYR A 126 30.71 -7.13 4.37
C TYR A 126 31.01 -7.75 3.00
N PRO A 127 32.31 -7.95 2.66
CA PRO A 127 32.75 -8.31 1.30
C PRO A 127 32.29 -9.70 0.83
N ASN A 128 31.80 -10.55 1.73
CA ASN A 128 31.28 -11.89 1.41
C ASN A 128 29.77 -11.89 1.10
N THR A 129 29.13 -10.71 0.99
CA THR A 129 27.70 -10.56 0.71
C THR A 129 27.47 -9.97 -0.68
N THR A 130 26.27 -10.14 -1.23
CA THR A 130 25.89 -9.52 -2.50
C THR A 130 25.29 -8.12 -2.31
N GLY A 131 25.01 -7.72 -1.07
CA GLY A 131 24.28 -6.51 -0.73
C GLY A 131 22.82 -6.56 -1.19
N LYS A 132 22.27 -7.74 -1.50
CA LYS A 132 20.94 -7.88 -2.12
C LYS A 132 20.10 -8.92 -1.41
N ILE A 133 18.80 -8.68 -1.36
CA ILE A 133 17.80 -9.66 -0.93
C ILE A 133 16.54 -9.54 -1.77
N SER A 134 15.95 -10.67 -2.15
CA SER A 134 14.67 -10.76 -2.85
C SER A 134 13.77 -11.81 -2.21
N ALA A 135 12.47 -11.61 -2.29
CA ALA A 135 11.48 -12.56 -1.80
C ALA A 135 10.18 -12.43 -2.59
N LYS A 136 9.45 -13.55 -2.69
CA LYS A 136 8.07 -13.58 -3.18
C LYS A 136 7.12 -13.48 -1.99
N MET A 137 5.94 -12.93 -2.25
CA MET A 137 4.98 -12.57 -1.21
C MET A 137 3.58 -13.01 -1.62
N VAL A 138 2.83 -13.53 -0.64
CA VAL A 138 1.40 -13.81 -0.74
C VAL A 138 0.69 -12.98 0.32
N ARG A 139 -0.39 -12.31 -0.05
CA ARG A 139 -1.24 -11.54 0.85
C ARG A 139 -2.67 -12.06 0.79
N LEU A 140 -3.22 -12.44 1.93
CA LEU A 140 -4.65 -12.75 2.07
C LEU A 140 -5.28 -11.68 2.92
N GLY A 141 -6.45 -11.17 2.56
CA GLY A 141 -7.04 -10.09 3.33
C GLY A 141 -8.55 -9.97 3.25
N LEU A 142 -9.08 -9.21 4.19
CA LEU A 142 -10.44 -8.68 4.20
C LEU A 142 -10.37 -7.17 4.28
N GLN A 143 -11.20 -6.48 3.50
CA GLN A 143 -11.22 -5.03 3.46
C GLN A 143 -12.66 -4.51 3.53
N PRO A 144 -13.22 -4.33 4.74
CA PRO A 144 -14.45 -3.57 4.92
C PRO A 144 -14.23 -2.08 4.65
N SER A 145 -15.28 -1.44 4.13
CA SER A 145 -15.38 0.01 4.06
C SER A 145 -16.80 0.50 4.34
N ILE A 146 -16.87 1.74 4.82
CA ILE A 146 -18.10 2.53 4.85
C ILE A 146 -17.84 3.82 4.10
N SER A 147 -18.68 4.07 3.10
CA SER A 147 -18.46 5.10 2.11
C SER A 147 -19.69 6.00 2.02
N TYR A 148 -19.48 7.31 2.09
CA TYR A 148 -20.49 8.29 1.75
C TYR A 148 -20.20 8.87 0.37
N HIS A 149 -21.15 8.70 -0.56
CA HIS A 149 -21.03 9.11 -1.95
C HIS A 149 -22.04 10.20 -2.30
N GLN A 150 -21.52 11.29 -2.87
CA GLN A 150 -22.28 12.35 -3.51
C GLN A 150 -21.76 12.58 -4.92
N LYS A 151 -22.54 13.32 -5.72
CA LYS A 151 -22.23 13.58 -7.14
C LYS A 151 -20.81 14.11 -7.35
N TYR A 152 -20.38 15.10 -6.57
CA TYR A 152 -19.09 15.78 -6.74
C TYR A 152 -18.05 15.45 -5.65
N PHE A 153 -18.45 14.70 -4.62
CA PHE A 153 -17.61 14.43 -3.47
C PHE A 153 -17.91 13.04 -2.90
N SER A 154 -16.90 12.37 -2.37
CA SER A 154 -17.09 11.17 -1.58
C SER A 154 -16.03 11.02 -0.51
N ILE A 155 -16.39 10.41 0.60
CA ILE A 155 -15.49 10.08 1.70
C ILE A 155 -15.67 8.61 2.04
N SER A 156 -14.59 7.91 2.37
CA SER A 156 -14.64 6.53 2.82
C SER A 156 -13.67 6.27 3.94
N GLY A 157 -14.15 5.60 4.98
CA GLY A 157 -13.30 4.94 5.97
C GLY A 157 -13.22 3.45 5.64
N SER A 158 -12.01 2.93 5.52
CA SER A 158 -11.77 1.52 5.24
C SER A 158 -10.69 0.96 6.16
N ALA A 159 -10.66 -0.36 6.30
CA ALA A 159 -9.58 -1.05 7.00
C ALA A 159 -9.23 -2.33 6.25
N ARG A 160 -7.96 -2.55 5.92
CA ARG A 160 -7.48 -3.81 5.38
C ARG A 160 -6.89 -4.63 6.51
N ILE A 161 -7.46 -5.81 6.74
CA ILE A 161 -6.94 -6.81 7.68
C ILE A 161 -6.31 -7.88 6.83
N SER A 162 -5.00 -8.10 6.94
CA SER A 162 -4.31 -9.04 6.04
C SER A 162 -3.25 -9.89 6.71
N SER A 163 -3.07 -11.10 6.20
CA SER A 163 -1.93 -11.97 6.47
C SER A 163 -0.98 -11.89 5.29
N LEU A 164 0.27 -11.54 5.60
CA LEU A 164 1.38 -11.42 4.67
C LEU A 164 2.33 -12.59 4.89
N SER A 165 2.70 -13.29 3.84
CA SER A 165 3.64 -14.41 3.92
C SER A 165 4.71 -14.33 2.84
N TYR A 166 5.96 -14.52 3.22
CA TYR A 166 7.11 -14.55 2.32
C TYR A 166 7.56 -15.97 2.03
N ASN A 167 7.96 -16.21 0.78
CA ASN A 167 8.61 -17.43 0.33
C ASN A 167 9.71 -17.11 -0.66
N ASN A 168 10.56 -18.10 -0.95
CA ASN A 168 11.71 -17.96 -1.84
C ASN A 168 12.57 -16.75 -1.48
N VAL A 169 12.98 -16.65 -0.21
CA VAL A 169 13.92 -15.63 0.24
C VAL A 169 15.29 -15.99 -0.30
N GLU A 170 15.87 -15.10 -1.10
CA GLU A 170 17.12 -15.32 -1.82
C GLU A 170 18.02 -14.09 -1.70
N GLY A 171 19.34 -14.30 -1.78
CA GLY A 171 20.34 -13.25 -1.74
C GLY A 171 21.29 -13.38 -0.56
N SER A 172 22.03 -12.31 -0.29
CA SER A 172 22.93 -12.18 0.85
C SER A 172 23.10 -10.70 1.15
N LEU A 173 22.50 -10.25 2.24
CA LEU A 173 22.56 -8.86 2.68
C LEU A 173 22.77 -8.85 4.18
N ILE A 174 23.88 -8.26 4.61
CA ILE A 174 24.10 -7.86 6.00
C ILE A 174 23.93 -6.35 6.07
N PHE A 175 23.04 -5.90 6.95
CA PHE A 175 22.79 -4.49 7.18
C PHE A 175 22.76 -4.25 8.69
N GLU A 176 23.59 -3.32 9.19
CA GLU A 176 23.76 -3.05 10.62
C GLU A 176 24.05 -4.34 11.43
N ASP A 177 25.03 -5.14 10.97
CA ASP A 177 25.43 -6.43 11.57
C ASP A 177 24.32 -7.50 11.67
N VAL A 178 23.17 -7.28 11.02
CA VAL A 178 22.07 -8.25 10.96
C VAL A 178 22.01 -8.91 9.59
N ASP A 179 22.00 -10.24 9.57
CA ASP A 179 21.67 -11.04 8.39
C ASP A 179 20.20 -10.84 8.02
N GLN A 180 19.98 -10.10 6.94
CA GLN A 180 18.64 -9.72 6.48
C GLN A 180 17.87 -10.90 5.87
N VAL A 181 18.56 -11.94 5.36
CA VAL A 181 17.93 -13.14 4.82
C VAL A 181 17.33 -13.93 5.97
N ARG A 182 18.16 -14.24 6.97
CA ARG A 182 17.70 -14.95 8.18
C ARG A 182 16.62 -14.17 8.91
N TYR A 183 16.78 -12.85 9.05
CA TYR A 183 15.76 -12.00 9.65
C TYR A 183 14.39 -12.16 8.97
N LEU A 184 14.34 -12.13 7.63
CA LEU A 184 13.08 -12.26 6.90
C LEU A 184 12.52 -13.67 6.97
N GLU A 185 13.36 -14.71 6.99
CA GLU A 185 12.92 -16.10 7.19
C GLU A 185 12.29 -16.33 8.56
N ASP A 186 12.89 -15.77 9.61
CA ASP A 186 12.38 -15.83 10.98
C ASP A 186 11.08 -15.01 11.14
N ASN A 187 10.89 -13.96 10.32
CA ASN A 187 9.72 -13.07 10.32
C ASN A 187 8.89 -13.20 9.04
N LYS A 188 8.82 -14.39 8.44
CA LYS A 188 8.21 -14.58 7.12
C LYS A 188 6.69 -14.46 7.10
N SER A 189 6.02 -14.45 8.24
CA SER A 189 4.56 -14.35 8.32
C SER A 189 4.16 -13.22 9.26
N ASN A 190 3.35 -12.29 8.77
CA ASN A 190 2.97 -11.07 9.47
C ASN A 190 1.48 -10.81 9.32
N PHE A 191 0.83 -10.46 10.42
CA PHE A 191 -0.56 -10.03 10.40
C PHE A 191 -0.64 -8.50 10.50
N MET A 192 -1.39 -7.90 9.59
CA MET A 192 -1.43 -6.47 9.36
C MET A 192 -2.86 -5.95 9.54
N ILE A 193 -2.99 -4.79 10.20
CA ILE A 193 -4.21 -3.97 10.15
C ILE A 193 -3.85 -2.62 9.58
N GLU A 194 -4.56 -2.24 8.52
CA GLU A 194 -4.28 -1.02 7.78
C GLU A 194 -5.54 -0.15 7.71
N PRO A 195 -5.80 0.76 8.66
CA PRO A 195 -6.88 1.72 8.51
C PRO A 195 -6.54 2.77 7.45
N ALA A 196 -7.54 3.20 6.69
CA ALA A 196 -7.42 4.25 5.68
C ALA A 196 -8.62 5.18 5.65
N LEU A 197 -8.36 6.44 5.30
CA LEU A 197 -9.35 7.45 4.97
C LEU A 197 -9.14 7.90 3.53
N THR A 198 -10.17 7.76 2.71
CA THR A 198 -10.16 8.17 1.31
C THR A 198 -11.10 9.35 1.11
N LEU A 199 -10.60 10.40 0.45
CA LEU A 199 -11.38 11.55 0.00
C LEU A 199 -11.34 11.58 -1.52
N ARG A 200 -12.49 11.85 -2.15
CA ARG A 200 -12.55 12.13 -3.58
C ARG A 200 -13.37 13.37 -3.85
N GLY A 201 -12.91 14.22 -4.75
CA GLY A 201 -13.60 15.43 -5.18
C GLY A 201 -13.39 15.70 -6.66
N GLY A 202 -14.41 16.21 -7.34
CA GLY A 202 -14.31 16.56 -8.76
C GLY A 202 -15.63 16.46 -9.49
N LEU A 203 -15.56 16.00 -10.73
CA LEU A 203 -16.71 15.75 -11.60
C LEU A 203 -17.35 14.40 -11.29
N GLU A 204 -18.58 14.21 -11.76
CA GLU A 204 -19.36 12.98 -11.52
C GLU A 204 -18.63 11.71 -11.97
N LYS A 205 -17.98 11.74 -13.14
CA LYS A 205 -17.25 10.59 -13.72
C LYS A 205 -15.74 10.64 -13.51
N LEU A 206 -15.20 11.74 -12.98
CA LEU A 206 -13.77 11.96 -12.81
C LEU A 206 -13.52 12.74 -11.52
N LYS A 207 -12.93 12.07 -10.52
CA LYS A 207 -12.61 12.65 -9.23
C LYS A 207 -11.12 12.54 -8.96
N VAL A 208 -10.54 13.57 -8.36
CA VAL A 208 -9.22 13.48 -7.72
C VAL A 208 -9.41 12.69 -6.43
N GLN A 209 -8.54 11.71 -6.18
CA GLN A 209 -8.52 10.89 -4.99
C GLN A 209 -7.31 11.24 -4.14
N ILE A 210 -7.51 11.35 -2.83
CA ILE A 210 -6.46 11.42 -1.82
C ILE A 210 -6.75 10.33 -0.80
N GLN A 211 -5.76 9.53 -0.44
CA GLN A 211 -5.90 8.52 0.61
C GLN A 211 -4.76 8.63 1.61
N LEU A 212 -5.13 8.65 2.89
CA LEU A 212 -4.19 8.49 3.99
C LEU A 212 -4.44 7.12 4.61
N ALA A 213 -3.42 6.27 4.63
CA ALA A 213 -3.47 4.97 5.29
C ALA A 213 -2.32 4.83 6.28
N LYS A 214 -2.56 4.05 7.33
CA LYS A 214 -1.55 3.63 8.28
C LYS A 214 -1.48 2.10 8.27
N SER A 215 -0.31 1.52 8.45
CA SER A 215 -0.09 0.07 8.45
C SER A 215 0.51 -0.35 9.78
N PHE A 216 -0.19 -1.23 10.49
CA PHE A 216 0.24 -1.76 11.77
C PHE A 216 0.51 -3.25 11.64
N ASN A 217 1.72 -3.67 11.97
CA ASN A 217 2.06 -5.08 12.10
C ASN A 217 1.75 -5.56 13.51
N LEU A 218 0.78 -6.46 13.62
CA LEU A 218 0.34 -7.04 14.89
C LEU A 218 1.16 -8.25 15.32
N SER A 219 1.88 -8.89 14.38
CA SER A 219 2.76 -10.01 14.68
C SER A 219 4.11 -9.55 15.22
N ASN A 220 4.66 -8.48 14.64
CA ASN A 220 5.94 -7.90 15.03
C ASN A 220 5.93 -6.39 14.80
N SER A 221 5.83 -5.61 15.89
CA SER A 221 5.83 -4.14 15.84
C SER A 221 7.13 -3.52 15.33
N SER A 222 8.23 -4.27 15.37
CA SER A 222 9.56 -3.85 14.91
C SER A 222 9.86 -4.35 13.48
N PHE A 223 8.87 -4.91 12.78
CA PHE A 223 9.05 -5.38 11.41
C PHE A 223 9.49 -4.23 10.49
N LYS A 224 10.52 -4.45 9.68
CA LYS A 224 11.04 -3.41 8.77
C LYS A 224 10.07 -3.19 7.60
N GLN A 225 9.16 -2.24 7.78
CA GLN A 225 8.17 -1.83 6.78
C GLN A 225 8.01 -0.31 6.76
N ASP A 226 7.27 0.16 5.77
CA ASP A 226 6.63 1.47 5.82
C ASP A 226 5.31 1.37 6.57
N ASP A 227 5.02 2.38 7.36
CA ASP A 227 3.91 2.42 8.32
C ASP A 227 2.87 3.48 7.95
N THR A 228 3.19 4.43 7.06
CA THR A 228 2.25 5.46 6.59
C THR A 228 2.28 5.56 5.07
N LEU A 229 1.09 5.65 4.47
CA LEU A 229 0.90 5.92 3.05
C LEU A 229 0.05 7.17 2.89
N LEU A 230 0.56 8.15 2.15
CA LEU A 230 -0.24 9.20 1.53
C LEU A 230 -0.19 8.96 0.02
N SER A 231 -1.34 8.76 -0.61
CA SER A 231 -1.45 8.63 -2.06
C SER A 231 -2.40 9.65 -2.67
N VAL A 232 -2.09 10.04 -3.90
CA VAL A 232 -2.90 10.94 -4.72
C VAL A 232 -3.15 10.26 -6.06
N GLY A 233 -4.34 10.43 -6.61
CA GLY A 233 -4.71 9.76 -7.85
C GLY A 233 -5.93 10.34 -8.53
N LEU A 234 -6.32 9.68 -9.63
CA LEU A 234 -7.54 9.94 -10.36
C LEU A 234 -8.44 8.71 -10.28
N ASN A 235 -9.72 8.95 -10.02
CA ASN A 235 -10.76 7.93 -9.98
C ASN A 235 -11.80 8.22 -11.06
N PHE A 236 -12.11 7.20 -11.85
CA PHE A 236 -13.05 7.22 -12.94
C PHE A 236 -14.21 6.29 -12.61
N ASN A 237 -15.43 6.80 -12.71
CA ASN A 237 -16.63 6.03 -12.43
C ASN A 237 -17.53 6.03 -13.68
N PHE A 238 -17.90 4.83 -14.11
CA PHE A 238 -18.76 4.60 -15.27
C PHE A 238 -19.96 3.75 -14.87
N GLN A 239 -21.10 4.08 -15.46
CA GLN A 239 -22.33 3.32 -15.42
C GLN A 239 -22.92 3.31 -16.82
#